data_AF-A0A8H6S517-F1
#
_entry.id   AF-A0A8H6S517-F1
#
_cell.length_a   1.000
_cell.length_b   1.000
_cell.length_c   1.000
_cell.angle_alpha   90.00
_cell.angle_beta   90.00
_cell.angle_gamma   90.00
#
_symmetry.space_group_name_H-M   'P 1'
#
loop_
_entity.id
_entity.type
_entity.pdbx_description
1 polymer ?
#
loop_
_entity_poly.entity_id
_entity_poly.type
_entity_poly.pdbx_seq_one_letter_code
_entity_poly.pdbx_strand_id
1 'polypeptide(L)'
;MGNKTKSSPKRTAGVSWRALSLAALAGAALSTLATRPTFQSFIVSRLPVLSQKPTVLDPNTYDYEGIMADKKIFEVVALPGKGKGAIAVRDIKRGELILREKPLVIAPNDDTPRDWVQELFYNWTFSPSKRDTLFNLTHSNLWPDDDPETGEPLDFNLDPATQNPDERFWLTQGILNNNVAAMTVDGEPFRGLFPRFARVNHVCPGANNVHYWWREVDHELRIYAVKDIKKGTELGHSYLGQVGPKSARIQHLEETYGFTCTCKFCTLNEEDTKQRDEWAGEWHALVDDFDTNLANGTLPGQDAVRMVRAMWKLALKLEYTTERARFSEEAGLVALAHGDAKSAVQWLKLADKYYTIEVGADSVDAERVRELHHNPTKADNFASKERLTLEGPDKAWFDS
;
A
#
# COMPACT_ATOMS: atom_id res chain seq x y z
N MET A 1 -3.69 -25.88 52.32
CA MET A 1 -2.61 -25.92 51.31
C MET A 1 -3.25 -25.99 49.94
N GLY A 2 -3.48 -24.84 49.30
CA GLY A 2 -4.03 -24.74 47.95
C GLY A 2 -2.94 -24.24 47.02
N ASN A 3 -2.57 -25.04 46.04
CA ASN A 3 -1.50 -24.72 45.09
C ASN A 3 -2.13 -24.01 43.87
N LYS A 4 -1.84 -22.72 43.71
CA LYS A 4 -2.21 -21.93 42.52
C LYS A 4 -1.15 -22.13 41.44
N THR A 5 -1.47 -22.87 40.39
CA THR A 5 -0.72 -22.83 39.13
C THR A 5 -1.15 -21.59 38.33
N LYS A 6 -0.22 -20.65 38.14
CA LYS A 6 -0.41 -19.50 37.25
C LYS A 6 -0.35 -19.99 35.81
N SER A 7 -1.43 -19.83 35.04
CA SER A 7 -1.42 -19.97 33.59
C SER A 7 -0.73 -18.74 32.97
N SER A 8 0.33 -18.97 32.21
CA SER A 8 0.97 -17.99 31.35
C SER A 8 0.03 -17.56 30.21
N PRO A 9 0.00 -16.28 29.79
CA PRO A 9 -0.79 -15.88 28.64
C PRO A 9 -0.19 -16.50 27.37
N LYS A 10 -1.05 -17.09 26.53
CA LYS A 10 -0.70 -17.50 25.17
C LYS A 10 -0.27 -16.25 24.40
N ARG A 11 0.94 -16.29 23.82
CA ARG A 11 1.41 -15.27 22.88
C ARG A 11 0.48 -15.23 21.68
N THR A 12 -0.06 -14.05 21.40
CA THR A 12 -0.59 -13.72 20.09
C THR A 12 0.58 -13.77 19.11
N ALA A 13 0.52 -14.71 18.17
CA ALA A 13 1.41 -14.69 17.02
C ALA A 13 1.20 -13.34 16.33
N GLY A 14 2.27 -12.55 16.18
CA GLY A 14 2.21 -11.31 15.43
C GLY A 14 1.57 -11.58 14.07
N VAL A 15 0.61 -10.75 13.71
CA VAL A 15 -0.09 -10.78 12.42
C VAL A 15 0.98 -10.83 11.34
N SER A 16 1.17 -12.00 10.73
CA SER A 16 2.21 -12.18 9.72
C SER A 16 1.89 -11.28 8.54
N TRP A 17 2.92 -10.72 7.90
CA TRP A 17 2.81 -9.94 6.66
C TRP A 17 1.97 -10.63 5.57
N ARG A 18 1.79 -11.96 5.62
CA ARG A 18 0.83 -12.67 4.76
C ARG A 18 -0.60 -12.13 4.88
N ALA A 19 -1.06 -11.65 6.03
CA ALA A 19 -2.43 -11.15 6.16
C ALA A 19 -2.66 -9.82 5.41
N LEU A 20 -1.66 -8.92 5.43
CA LEU A 20 -1.72 -7.65 4.72
C LEU A 20 -1.40 -7.81 3.21
N SER A 21 -0.46 -8.69 2.86
CA SER A 21 -0.10 -8.97 1.47
C SER A 21 -1.10 -9.88 0.75
N LEU A 22 -1.76 -10.82 1.45
CA LEU A 22 -2.87 -11.58 0.89
C LEU A 22 -4.11 -10.72 0.74
N ALA A 23 -4.37 -9.71 1.57
CA ALA A 23 -5.46 -8.76 1.31
C ALA A 23 -5.23 -7.95 0.02
N ALA A 24 -3.97 -7.64 -0.32
CA ALA A 24 -3.60 -6.99 -1.58
C ALA A 24 -3.63 -7.93 -2.81
N LEU A 25 -3.53 -9.25 -2.61
CA LEU A 25 -3.56 -10.28 -3.67
C LEU A 25 -4.91 -11.01 -3.80
N ALA A 26 -5.73 -11.03 -2.76
CA ALA A 26 -7.05 -11.67 -2.75
C ALA A 26 -8.08 -10.89 -3.57
N GLY A 27 -7.85 -9.59 -3.80
CA GLY A 27 -8.62 -8.81 -4.79
C GLY A 27 -8.26 -9.11 -6.25
N ALA A 28 -7.24 -9.93 -6.52
CA ALA A 28 -6.69 -10.14 -7.88
C ALA A 28 -6.76 -11.58 -8.40
N ALA A 29 -7.44 -12.51 -7.70
CA ALA A 29 -7.51 -13.90 -8.15
C ALA A 29 -8.90 -14.51 -7.94
N LEU A 30 -9.79 -14.31 -8.92
CA LEU A 30 -10.73 -15.30 -9.47
C LEU A 30 -11.65 -14.62 -10.50
N SER A 31 -11.19 -14.46 -11.74
CA SER A 31 -12.09 -14.39 -12.89
C SER A 31 -11.73 -15.49 -13.87
N THR A 32 -12.51 -16.56 -13.81
CA THR A 32 -12.48 -17.67 -14.76
C THR A 32 -12.84 -17.17 -16.16
N LEU A 33 -11.98 -17.53 -17.11
CA LEU A 33 -12.15 -17.53 -18.57
C LEU A 33 -13.61 -17.48 -19.05
N ALA A 34 -14.01 -16.33 -19.61
CA ALA A 34 -15.04 -16.26 -20.63
C ALA A 34 -14.56 -15.30 -21.72
N THR A 35 -14.22 -15.86 -22.87
CA THR A 35 -13.79 -15.15 -24.08
C THR A 35 -14.85 -14.13 -24.52
N ARG A 36 -14.48 -12.85 -24.62
CA ARG A 36 -15.26 -11.79 -25.29
C ARG A 36 -14.37 -11.00 -26.25
N PRO A 37 -14.95 -10.43 -27.33
CA PRO A 37 -14.23 -10.19 -28.58
C PRO A 37 -13.32 -8.95 -28.52
N THR A 38 -12.30 -8.99 -29.36
CA THR A 38 -11.29 -7.94 -29.57
C THR A 38 -11.93 -6.58 -29.87
N PHE A 39 -11.76 -5.62 -28.96
CA PHE A 39 -12.03 -4.21 -29.24
C PHE A 39 -10.98 -3.66 -30.21
N GLN A 40 -11.42 -3.24 -31.38
CA GLN A 40 -10.61 -2.49 -32.35
C GLN A 40 -10.19 -1.15 -31.73
N SER A 41 -8.91 -0.81 -31.90
CA SER A 41 -8.33 0.43 -31.40
C SER A 41 -9.03 1.65 -31.98
N PHE A 42 -9.68 2.45 -31.15
CA PHE A 42 -10.03 3.82 -31.51
C PHE A 42 -8.85 4.72 -31.20
N ILE A 43 -8.37 5.39 -32.24
CA ILE A 43 -7.33 6.41 -32.19
C ILE A 43 -7.80 7.52 -31.25
N VAL A 44 -7.16 7.65 -30.09
CA VAL A 44 -7.34 8.80 -29.21
C VAL A 44 -6.72 10.02 -29.90
N SER A 45 -7.58 10.79 -30.55
CA SER A 45 -7.22 12.08 -31.13
C SER A 45 -6.68 13.02 -30.04
N ARG A 46 -5.59 13.70 -30.36
CA ARG A 46 -4.85 14.61 -29.48
C ARG A 46 -5.77 15.71 -28.92
N LEU A 47 -6.08 15.65 -27.62
CA LEU A 47 -6.61 16.81 -26.91
C LEU A 47 -5.48 17.81 -26.64
N PRO A 48 -5.70 19.13 -26.83
CA PRO A 48 -4.68 20.14 -26.61
C PRO A 48 -4.35 20.23 -25.12
N VAL A 49 -3.05 20.17 -24.81
CA VAL A 49 -2.50 20.45 -23.48
C VAL A 49 -2.75 21.93 -23.18
N LEU A 50 -3.91 22.23 -22.58
CA LEU A 50 -4.13 23.52 -21.96
C LEU A 50 -3.25 23.60 -20.71
N SER A 51 -2.20 24.39 -20.82
CA SER A 51 -1.39 24.88 -19.70
C SER A 51 -2.25 25.77 -18.81
N GLN A 52 -3.15 25.16 -18.04
CA GLN A 52 -3.79 25.82 -16.92
C GLN A 52 -3.01 25.47 -15.66
N LYS A 53 -2.64 26.49 -14.89
CA LYS A 53 -2.09 26.28 -13.56
C LYS A 53 -3.10 25.44 -12.76
N PRO A 54 -2.64 24.46 -11.97
CA PRO A 54 -3.54 23.64 -11.16
C PRO A 54 -4.43 24.53 -10.29
N THR A 55 -5.75 24.45 -10.45
CA THR A 55 -6.70 25.15 -9.59
C THR A 55 -6.71 24.45 -8.24
N VAL A 56 -6.39 25.21 -7.18
CA VAL A 56 -6.48 24.72 -5.79
C VAL A 56 -7.96 24.51 -5.46
N LEU A 57 -8.30 23.31 -5.01
CA LEU A 57 -9.67 22.94 -4.64
C LEU A 57 -10.02 23.49 -3.25
N ASP A 58 -11.32 23.60 -2.93
CA ASP A 58 -11.77 24.05 -1.61
C ASP A 58 -11.12 23.18 -0.51
N PRO A 59 -10.27 23.78 0.36
CA PRO A 59 -9.53 23.05 1.37
C PRO A 59 -10.42 22.50 2.50
N ASN A 60 -11.70 22.85 2.55
CA ASN A 60 -12.65 22.34 3.54
C ASN A 60 -13.39 21.07 3.08
N THR A 61 -13.29 20.69 1.79
CA THR A 61 -13.96 19.49 1.26
C THR A 61 -13.49 18.19 1.92
N TYR A 62 -12.34 18.19 2.59
CA TYR A 62 -11.79 17.01 3.26
C TYR A 62 -11.74 17.16 4.79
N ASP A 63 -12.33 18.22 5.33
CA ASP A 63 -12.31 18.51 6.76
C ASP A 63 -13.54 17.92 7.45
N TYR A 64 -13.68 16.59 7.42
CA TYR A 64 -14.84 15.89 8.00
C TYR A 64 -14.76 15.72 9.53
N GLU A 65 -13.59 15.99 10.14
CA GLU A 65 -13.33 15.87 11.58
C GLU A 65 -12.45 16.99 12.18
N GLY A 66 -12.16 18.08 11.46
CA GLY A 66 -11.29 19.17 11.94
C GLY A 66 -9.78 18.91 11.74
N ILE A 67 -9.39 17.88 10.98
CA ILE A 67 -8.01 17.37 10.92
C ILE A 67 -7.30 17.90 9.68
N MET A 68 -6.69 19.11 9.75
CA MET A 68 -6.00 19.70 8.58
C MET A 68 -4.58 20.21 8.86
N ALA A 69 -3.77 19.45 9.60
CA ALA A 69 -2.36 19.79 9.86
C ALA A 69 -1.46 19.65 8.61
N ASP A 70 -1.86 18.82 7.66
CA ASP A 70 -1.09 18.43 6.48
C ASP A 70 -1.20 19.40 5.28
N LYS A 71 -2.12 20.39 5.33
CA LYS A 71 -2.21 21.51 4.35
C LYS A 71 -0.88 22.27 4.18
N LYS A 72 0.01 22.19 5.18
CA LYS A 72 1.36 22.79 5.16
C LYS A 72 2.42 21.87 4.53
N ILE A 73 2.05 20.67 4.11
CA ILE A 73 2.92 19.62 3.57
C ILE A 73 2.59 19.37 2.10
N PHE A 74 1.31 19.21 1.79
CA PHE A 74 0.82 19.11 0.42
C PHE A 74 -0.54 19.78 0.22
N GLU A 75 -0.86 20.08 -1.03
CA GLU A 75 -2.16 20.57 -1.47
C GLU A 75 -2.76 19.64 -2.51
N VAL A 76 -4.09 19.56 -2.56
CA VAL A 76 -4.81 18.79 -3.58
C VAL A 76 -5.22 19.74 -4.70
N VAL A 77 -4.82 19.42 -5.92
CA VAL A 77 -5.06 20.25 -7.10
C VAL A 77 -5.65 19.44 -8.24
N ALA A 78 -6.31 20.12 -9.17
CA ALA A 78 -6.68 19.50 -10.44
C ALA A 78 -5.42 19.28 -11.30
N LEU A 79 -5.24 18.05 -11.80
CA LEU A 79 -4.13 17.67 -12.67
C LEU A 79 -4.67 17.24 -14.05
N PRO A 80 -4.27 17.93 -15.14
CA PRO A 80 -4.70 17.57 -16.49
C PRO A 80 -4.46 16.10 -16.81
N GLY A 81 -5.51 15.38 -17.23
CA GLY A 81 -5.45 13.96 -17.57
C GLY A 81 -5.35 12.98 -16.39
N LYS A 82 -5.32 13.47 -15.14
CA LYS A 82 -5.25 12.65 -13.91
C LYS A 82 -6.38 12.94 -12.90
N GLY A 83 -7.30 13.84 -13.23
CA GLY A 83 -8.33 14.29 -12.31
C GLY A 83 -7.75 15.18 -11.22
N LYS A 84 -7.55 14.65 -10.00
CA LYS A 84 -7.01 15.37 -8.84
C LYS A 84 -5.73 14.70 -8.35
N GLY A 85 -4.81 15.45 -7.76
CA GLY A 85 -3.58 14.90 -7.20
C GLY A 85 -2.99 15.74 -6.07
N ALA A 86 -2.15 15.13 -5.25
CA ALA A 86 -1.46 15.76 -4.15
C ALA A 86 -0.08 16.31 -4.58
N ILE A 87 0.17 17.61 -4.39
CA ILE A 87 1.45 18.27 -4.72
C ILE A 87 2.11 18.78 -3.43
N ALA A 88 3.40 18.49 -3.25
CA ALA A 88 4.18 18.98 -2.12
C ALA A 88 4.29 20.51 -2.15
N VAL A 89 3.93 21.20 -1.05
CA VAL A 89 4.02 22.68 -0.96
C VAL A 89 5.37 23.18 -0.46
N ARG A 90 6.22 22.26 0.00
CA ARG A 90 7.59 22.48 0.46
C ARG A 90 8.46 21.25 0.18
N ASP A 91 9.76 21.37 0.43
CA ASP A 91 10.62 20.20 0.49
C ASP A 91 10.21 19.31 1.68
N ILE A 92 10.17 18.00 1.45
CA ILE A 92 9.83 16.95 2.43
C ILE A 92 11.04 16.01 2.50
N LYS A 93 11.45 15.67 3.72
CA LYS A 93 12.59 14.78 3.93
C LYS A 93 12.16 13.32 3.96
N ARG A 94 13.02 12.44 3.47
CA ARG A 94 12.84 11.00 3.63
C ARG A 94 12.65 10.63 5.10
N GLY A 95 11.65 9.81 5.39
CA GLY A 95 11.18 9.40 6.71
C GLY A 95 10.22 10.39 7.38
N GLU A 96 9.91 11.52 6.74
CA GLU A 96 8.97 12.48 7.28
C GLU A 96 7.51 11.99 7.17
N LEU A 97 6.75 12.16 8.25
CA LEU A 97 5.31 11.90 8.29
C LEU A 97 4.56 13.01 7.52
N ILE A 98 3.81 12.61 6.49
CA ILE A 98 3.08 13.50 5.59
C ILE A 98 1.61 13.63 5.99
N LEU A 99 0.95 12.52 6.29
CA LEU A 99 -0.48 12.46 6.57
C LEU A 99 -0.76 11.52 7.74
N ARG A 100 -1.75 11.90 8.55
CA ARG A 100 -2.47 11.03 9.49
C ARG A 100 -3.95 11.18 9.18
N GLU A 101 -4.64 10.10 8.87
CA GLU A 101 -6.04 10.14 8.46
C GLU A 101 -6.81 8.98 9.05
N LYS A 102 -7.90 9.27 9.77
CA LYS A 102 -8.84 8.24 10.22
C LYS A 102 -9.74 7.82 9.06
N PRO A 103 -10.21 6.56 8.99
CA PRO A 103 -11.11 6.17 7.91
C PRO A 103 -12.40 6.97 7.96
N LEU A 104 -12.82 7.55 6.83
CA LEU A 104 -14.18 8.10 6.68
C LEU A 104 -15.20 6.95 6.69
N VAL A 105 -14.86 5.84 6.03
CA VAL A 105 -15.67 4.63 5.91
C VAL A 105 -14.79 3.42 6.20
N ILE A 106 -15.33 2.45 6.97
CA ILE A 106 -14.75 1.12 7.14
C ILE A 106 -15.71 0.14 6.47
N ALA A 107 -15.35 -0.31 5.26
CA ALA A 107 -16.14 -1.22 4.45
C ALA A 107 -15.69 -2.68 4.69
N PRO A 108 -16.62 -3.66 4.56
CA PRO A 108 -16.27 -5.08 4.55
C PRO A 108 -15.15 -5.37 3.55
N ASN A 109 -14.30 -6.35 3.83
CA ASN A 109 -13.20 -6.71 2.93
C ASN A 109 -13.68 -7.23 1.57
N ASP A 110 -14.79 -7.98 1.59
CA ASP A 110 -15.30 -8.70 0.42
C ASP A 110 -16.44 -7.89 -0.24
N ASP A 111 -17.60 -8.50 -0.47
CA ASP A 111 -18.76 -7.84 -1.03
C ASP A 111 -19.26 -6.72 -0.10
N THR A 112 -19.70 -5.61 -0.69
CA THR A 112 -20.38 -4.54 0.03
C THR A 112 -21.88 -4.85 0.03
N PRO A 113 -22.52 -5.17 1.16
CA PRO A 113 -23.96 -5.45 1.18
C PRO A 113 -24.81 -4.19 0.93
N ARG A 114 -25.96 -4.33 0.25
CA ARG A 114 -26.88 -3.19 -0.01
C ARG A 114 -27.40 -2.56 1.29
N ASP A 115 -27.77 -3.39 2.25
CA ASP A 115 -28.21 -2.97 3.58
C ASP A 115 -27.11 -2.23 4.34
N TRP A 116 -25.85 -2.67 4.23
CA TRP A 116 -24.72 -1.94 4.79
C TRP A 116 -24.58 -0.52 4.21
N VAL A 117 -24.75 -0.36 2.89
CA VAL A 117 -24.74 0.98 2.28
C VAL A 117 -25.91 1.82 2.78
N GLN A 118 -27.11 1.23 2.89
CA GLN A 118 -28.27 1.92 3.42
C GLN A 118 -28.04 2.42 4.86
N GLU A 119 -27.46 1.58 5.72
CA GLU A 119 -27.08 1.94 7.10
C GLU A 119 -26.01 3.03 7.16
N LEU A 120 -25.02 3.00 6.25
CA LEU A 120 -24.01 4.06 6.13
C LEU A 120 -24.68 5.43 5.89
N PHE A 121 -25.60 5.50 4.93
CA PHE A 121 -26.32 6.74 4.63
C PHE A 121 -27.31 7.13 5.72
N TYR A 122 -27.97 6.17 6.38
CA TYR A 122 -28.84 6.43 7.52
C TYR A 122 -28.06 7.10 8.66
N ASN A 123 -26.90 6.55 9.03
CA ASN A 123 -26.02 7.10 10.07
C ASN A 123 -25.47 8.49 9.70
N TRP A 124 -25.35 8.79 8.41
CA TRP A 124 -24.85 10.08 7.90
C TRP A 124 -25.95 11.06 7.52
N THR A 125 -27.22 10.77 7.82
CA THR A 125 -28.36 11.63 7.47
C THR A 125 -28.14 13.08 7.90
N PHE A 126 -27.49 13.30 9.04
CA PHE A 126 -27.18 14.62 9.60
C PHE A 126 -25.70 15.03 9.48
N SER A 127 -24.93 14.38 8.60
CA SER A 127 -23.51 14.69 8.33
C SER A 127 -23.28 15.05 6.85
N PRO A 128 -23.74 16.22 6.36
CA PRO A 128 -23.56 16.63 4.97
C PRO A 128 -22.09 16.60 4.52
N SER A 129 -21.15 17.05 5.37
CA SER A 129 -19.73 17.06 5.06
C SER A 129 -19.17 15.68 4.73
N LYS A 130 -19.57 14.63 5.45
CA LYS A 130 -19.14 13.24 5.18
C LYS A 130 -19.64 12.74 3.83
N ARG A 131 -20.90 13.00 3.51
CA ARG A 131 -21.50 12.64 2.22
C ARG A 131 -20.84 13.38 1.07
N ASP A 132 -20.67 14.70 1.19
CA ASP A 132 -20.04 15.52 0.17
C ASP A 132 -18.57 15.10 -0.05
N THR A 133 -17.87 14.73 1.02
CA THR A 133 -16.50 14.20 0.94
C THR A 133 -16.47 12.88 0.17
N LEU A 134 -17.39 11.95 0.46
CA LEU A 134 -17.52 10.66 -0.22
C LEU A 134 -17.78 10.88 -1.73
N PHE A 135 -18.81 11.66 -2.07
CA PHE A 135 -19.22 11.88 -3.46
C PHE A 135 -18.24 12.72 -4.29
N ASN A 136 -17.29 13.38 -3.64
CA ASN A 136 -16.21 14.08 -4.33
C ASN A 136 -15.09 13.13 -4.79
N LEU A 137 -15.11 11.85 -4.42
CA LEU A 137 -14.12 10.85 -4.84
C LEU A 137 -14.46 10.25 -6.21
N THR A 138 -13.43 9.70 -6.87
CA THR A 138 -13.58 9.13 -8.22
C THR A 138 -14.33 7.82 -8.16
N HIS A 139 -15.18 7.57 -9.16
CA HIS A 139 -16.01 6.37 -9.25
C HIS A 139 -15.93 5.76 -10.67
N SER A 140 -14.74 5.76 -11.26
CA SER A 140 -14.48 5.15 -12.58
C SER A 140 -14.85 3.65 -12.57
N ASN A 141 -15.14 3.10 -13.74
CA ASN A 141 -15.49 1.68 -13.90
C ASN A 141 -16.66 1.26 -12.99
N LEU A 142 -17.75 2.05 -12.97
CA LEU A 142 -19.00 1.63 -12.32
C LEU A 142 -19.43 0.28 -12.91
N TRP A 143 -19.64 -0.70 -12.03
CA TRP A 143 -20.07 -2.03 -12.41
C TRP A 143 -21.61 -2.12 -12.33
N PRO A 144 -22.33 -2.60 -13.35
CA PRO A 144 -22.00 -2.70 -14.78
C PRO A 144 -22.45 -1.45 -15.55
N ASP A 145 -22.02 -1.29 -16.81
CA ASP A 145 -22.51 -0.22 -17.70
C ASP A 145 -24.04 -0.36 -17.96
N ASP A 146 -24.53 -1.60 -17.88
CA ASP A 146 -25.93 -1.98 -18.02
C ASP A 146 -26.44 -2.60 -16.71
N ASP A 147 -27.71 -2.42 -16.39
CA ASP A 147 -28.37 -3.08 -15.27
C ASP A 147 -28.27 -4.62 -15.44
N PRO A 148 -27.72 -5.38 -14.48
CA PRO A 148 -27.56 -6.82 -14.61
C PRO A 148 -28.89 -7.59 -14.57
N GLU A 149 -29.98 -6.99 -14.08
CA GLU A 149 -31.33 -7.56 -14.08
C GLU A 149 -32.12 -7.17 -15.34
N THR A 150 -31.94 -5.95 -15.87
CA THR A 150 -32.76 -5.43 -17.00
C THR A 150 -32.03 -5.30 -18.34
N GLY A 151 -30.70 -5.20 -18.33
CA GLY A 151 -29.86 -5.05 -19.53
C GLY A 151 -29.90 -3.67 -20.18
N GLU A 152 -30.51 -2.68 -19.53
CA GLU A 152 -30.57 -1.30 -20.01
C GLU A 152 -29.37 -0.48 -19.50
N PRO A 153 -28.87 0.51 -20.27
CA PRO A 153 -27.81 1.41 -19.82
C PRO A 153 -28.22 2.11 -18.52
N LEU A 154 -27.35 2.07 -17.51
CA LEU A 154 -27.60 2.76 -16.25
C LEU A 154 -27.40 4.27 -16.44
N ASP A 155 -28.49 5.03 -16.59
CA ASP A 155 -28.49 6.49 -16.43
C ASP A 155 -28.35 6.81 -14.94
N PHE A 156 -27.11 6.75 -14.44
CA PHE A 156 -26.84 6.96 -13.02
C PHE A 156 -27.09 8.41 -12.62
N ASN A 157 -28.09 8.63 -11.77
CA ASN A 157 -28.23 9.89 -11.08
C ASN A 157 -27.00 10.14 -10.19
N LEU A 158 -26.19 11.14 -10.56
CA LEU A 158 -25.01 11.54 -9.80
C LEU A 158 -25.31 12.62 -8.75
N ASP A 159 -26.55 13.11 -8.65
CA ASP A 159 -26.94 14.10 -7.63
C ASP A 159 -27.27 13.39 -6.30
N PRO A 160 -26.41 13.51 -5.28
CA PRO A 160 -26.62 12.91 -3.97
C PRO A 160 -27.96 13.20 -3.33
N ALA A 161 -28.55 14.37 -3.64
CA ALA A 161 -29.80 14.83 -3.05
C ALA A 161 -31.01 14.07 -3.60
N THR A 162 -30.91 13.51 -4.79
CA THR A 162 -32.04 12.87 -5.50
C THR A 162 -31.84 11.38 -5.73
N GLN A 163 -30.68 10.81 -5.39
CA GLN A 163 -30.41 9.39 -5.55
C GLN A 163 -31.38 8.49 -4.78
N ASN A 164 -31.90 7.47 -5.47
CA ASN A 164 -32.59 6.33 -4.89
C ASN A 164 -31.59 5.34 -4.23
N PRO A 165 -32.05 4.33 -3.46
CA PRO A 165 -31.16 3.39 -2.77
C PRO A 165 -30.20 2.61 -3.68
N ASP A 166 -30.62 2.22 -4.88
CA ASP A 166 -29.78 1.46 -5.81
C ASP A 166 -28.71 2.32 -6.48
N GLU A 167 -29.04 3.56 -6.82
CA GLU A 167 -28.06 4.54 -7.33
C GLU A 167 -26.99 4.84 -6.28
N ARG A 168 -27.38 4.99 -5.01
CA ARG A 168 -26.43 5.16 -3.89
C ARG A 168 -25.52 3.96 -3.74
N PHE A 169 -26.09 2.75 -3.86
CA PHE A 169 -25.34 1.51 -3.76
C PHE A 169 -24.23 1.46 -4.81
N TRP A 170 -24.58 1.59 -6.09
CA TRP A 170 -23.63 1.48 -7.18
C TRP A 170 -22.59 2.60 -7.18
N LEU A 171 -22.99 3.84 -6.90
CA LEU A 171 -22.04 4.95 -6.76
C LEU A 171 -21.06 4.70 -5.61
N THR A 172 -21.55 4.24 -4.46
CA THR A 172 -20.69 3.91 -3.31
C THR A 172 -19.72 2.77 -3.66
N GLN A 173 -20.20 1.73 -4.33
CA GLN A 173 -19.34 0.62 -4.77
C GLN A 173 -18.23 1.11 -5.72
N GLY A 174 -18.56 1.96 -6.69
CA GLY A 174 -17.59 2.59 -7.59
C GLY A 174 -16.55 3.42 -6.86
N ILE A 175 -16.97 4.19 -5.85
CA ILE A 175 -16.05 4.96 -5.01
C ILE A 175 -15.15 4.02 -4.22
N LEU A 176 -15.71 2.98 -3.58
CA LEU A 176 -14.92 2.05 -2.78
C LEU A 176 -13.89 1.29 -3.63
N ASN A 177 -14.25 0.83 -4.82
CA ASN A 177 -13.34 0.10 -5.72
C ASN A 177 -12.07 0.88 -6.08
N ASN A 178 -12.13 2.22 -6.11
CA ASN A 178 -11.04 3.06 -6.59
C ASN A 178 -10.24 3.77 -5.50
N ASN A 179 -10.80 3.92 -4.29
CA ASN A 179 -10.28 4.88 -3.30
C ASN A 179 -9.96 4.27 -1.93
N VAL A 180 -10.17 2.97 -1.75
CA VAL A 180 -9.91 2.31 -0.46
C VAL A 180 -8.47 1.84 -0.32
N ALA A 181 -8.01 1.80 0.93
CA ALA A 181 -6.79 1.12 1.34
C ALA A 181 -7.13 -0.12 2.16
N ALA A 182 -6.28 -1.13 2.11
CA ALA A 182 -6.38 -2.27 3.01
C ALA A 182 -6.10 -1.83 4.46
N MET A 183 -6.90 -2.31 5.40
CA MET A 183 -6.76 -2.05 6.83
C MET A 183 -7.21 -3.25 7.65
N THR A 184 -6.99 -3.19 8.96
CA THR A 184 -7.44 -4.20 9.92
C THR A 184 -8.25 -3.58 11.06
N VAL A 185 -9.21 -4.34 11.58
CA VAL A 185 -9.94 -4.02 12.82
C VAL A 185 -9.96 -5.27 13.70
N ASP A 186 -9.36 -5.19 14.88
CA ASP A 186 -9.14 -6.29 15.80
C ASP A 186 -8.44 -7.50 15.13
N GLY A 187 -7.54 -7.22 14.19
CA GLY A 187 -6.81 -8.22 13.41
C GLY A 187 -7.56 -8.80 12.20
N GLU A 188 -8.83 -8.44 12.00
CA GLU A 188 -9.63 -8.88 10.85
C GLU A 188 -9.50 -7.89 9.68
N PRO A 189 -9.49 -8.34 8.42
CA PRO A 189 -9.29 -7.48 7.26
C PRO A 189 -10.53 -6.64 6.92
N PHE A 190 -10.31 -5.38 6.54
CA PHE A 190 -11.32 -4.43 6.09
C PHE A 190 -10.75 -3.52 4.99
N ARG A 191 -11.63 -2.76 4.33
CA ARG A 191 -11.28 -1.69 3.38
C ARG A 191 -11.60 -0.33 3.99
N GLY A 192 -10.60 0.51 4.14
CA GLY A 192 -10.77 1.86 4.68
C GLY A 192 -10.80 2.90 3.57
N LEU A 193 -11.78 3.81 3.62
CA LEU A 193 -11.82 4.97 2.73
C LEU A 193 -11.18 6.17 3.41
N PHE A 194 -10.14 6.71 2.79
CA PHE A 194 -9.31 7.80 3.33
C PHE A 194 -9.26 8.94 2.29
N PRO A 195 -10.18 9.93 2.37
CA PRO A 195 -10.40 10.89 1.29
C PRO A 195 -9.18 11.72 0.86
N ARG A 196 -8.25 12.00 1.77
CA ARG A 196 -7.01 12.73 1.46
C ARG A 196 -5.94 11.80 0.91
N PHE A 197 -5.79 10.60 1.47
CA PHE A 197 -4.92 9.57 0.90
C PHE A 197 -5.35 9.19 -0.52
N ALA A 198 -6.65 9.12 -0.81
CA ALA A 198 -7.20 8.85 -2.14
C ALA A 198 -6.83 9.92 -3.20
N ARG A 199 -6.14 11.01 -2.82
CA ARG A 199 -5.57 12.02 -3.73
C ARG A 199 -4.10 11.81 -4.04
N VAL A 200 -3.46 10.82 -3.42
CA VAL A 200 -2.10 10.42 -3.73
C VAL A 200 -2.17 9.48 -4.93
N ASN A 201 -1.81 9.99 -6.10
CA ASN A 201 -1.96 9.26 -7.35
C ASN A 201 -0.99 8.06 -7.46
N HIS A 202 -1.32 7.17 -8.40
CA HIS A 202 -0.47 6.05 -8.75
C HIS A 202 0.87 6.48 -9.37
N VAL A 203 1.94 5.83 -8.93
CA VAL A 203 3.15 5.59 -9.72
C VAL A 203 3.63 4.16 -9.49
N CYS A 204 4.29 3.55 -10.48
CA CYS A 204 4.69 2.14 -10.37
C CYS A 204 5.69 1.91 -9.21
N PRO A 205 5.76 0.68 -8.66
CA PRO A 205 6.74 0.31 -7.66
C PRO A 205 8.17 0.74 -8.03
N GLY A 206 8.80 1.43 -7.09
CA GLY A 206 10.12 2.04 -7.22
C GLY A 206 10.11 3.48 -7.76
N ALA A 207 9.03 3.94 -8.40
CA ALA A 207 8.85 5.35 -8.75
C ALA A 207 8.14 6.13 -7.64
N ASN A 208 7.46 5.43 -6.73
CA ASN A 208 6.82 6.02 -5.56
C ASN A 208 7.81 6.80 -4.69
N ASN A 209 7.30 7.89 -4.14
CA ASN A 209 8.03 8.77 -3.22
C ASN A 209 7.39 8.80 -1.83
N VAL A 210 6.18 8.25 -1.71
CA VAL A 210 5.51 8.01 -0.44
C VAL A 210 5.05 6.56 -0.31
N HIS A 211 4.83 6.13 0.93
CA HIS A 211 4.25 4.84 1.29
C HIS A 211 3.26 5.05 2.42
N TYR A 212 2.15 4.29 2.41
CA TYR A 212 1.16 4.36 3.48
C TYR A 212 1.28 3.15 4.40
N TRP A 213 0.84 3.32 5.64
CA TRP A 213 0.75 2.25 6.63
C TRP A 213 -0.51 2.41 7.48
N TRP A 214 -1.23 1.33 7.71
CA TRP A 214 -2.35 1.30 8.65
C TRP A 214 -1.85 1.11 10.09
N ARG A 215 -2.19 2.05 10.97
CA ARG A 215 -1.85 2.01 12.39
C ARG A 215 -3.09 1.59 13.18
N GLU A 216 -3.29 0.29 13.31
CA GLU A 216 -4.48 -0.26 13.97
C GLU A 216 -4.66 0.26 15.40
N VAL A 217 -3.59 0.32 16.19
CA VAL A 217 -3.60 0.84 17.57
C VAL A 217 -4.05 2.30 17.66
N ASP A 218 -3.74 3.10 16.63
CA ASP A 218 -4.08 4.52 16.57
C ASP A 218 -5.38 4.78 15.77
N HIS A 219 -5.94 3.74 15.13
CA HIS A 219 -7.05 3.79 14.18
C HIS A 219 -6.86 4.83 13.05
N GLU A 220 -5.65 4.94 12.50
CA GLU A 220 -5.34 5.90 11.44
C GLU A 220 -4.42 5.31 10.35
N LEU A 221 -4.62 5.75 9.11
CA LEU A 221 -3.64 5.59 8.03
C LEU A 221 -2.59 6.69 8.17
N ARG A 222 -1.33 6.31 8.02
CA ARG A 222 -0.20 7.24 7.96
C ARG A 222 0.51 7.17 6.63
N ILE A 223 0.97 8.31 6.12
CA ILE A 223 1.82 8.36 4.93
C ILE A 223 3.20 8.87 5.31
N TYR A 224 4.25 8.15 4.91
CA TYR A 224 5.64 8.56 5.10
C TYR A 224 6.32 8.79 3.75
N ALA A 225 7.23 9.77 3.70
CA ALA A 225 8.10 9.98 2.55
C ALA A 225 9.19 8.89 2.50
N VAL A 226 9.22 8.07 1.46
CA VAL A 226 10.29 7.06 1.27
C VAL A 226 11.50 7.61 0.51
N LYS A 227 11.40 8.85 0.01
CA LYS A 227 12.46 9.60 -0.68
C LYS A 227 12.42 11.06 -0.26
N ASP A 228 13.50 11.80 -0.49
CA ASP A 228 13.44 13.26 -0.43
C ASP A 228 12.53 13.77 -1.57
N ILE A 229 11.59 14.64 -1.25
CA ILE A 229 10.60 15.17 -2.19
C ILE A 229 10.78 16.68 -2.27
N LYS A 230 10.91 17.22 -3.49
CA LYS A 230 11.04 18.67 -3.70
C LYS A 230 9.68 19.35 -3.74
N LYS A 231 9.62 20.59 -3.28
CA LYS A 231 8.45 21.45 -3.48
C LYS A 231 7.99 21.40 -4.94
N GLY A 232 6.68 21.28 -5.15
CA GLY A 232 6.05 21.19 -6.47
C GLY A 232 6.04 19.78 -7.07
N THR A 233 6.63 18.78 -6.40
CA THR A 233 6.57 17.39 -6.85
C THR A 233 5.24 16.77 -6.43
N GLU A 234 4.63 15.99 -7.34
CA GLU A 234 3.45 15.17 -7.04
C GLU A 234 3.82 14.05 -6.05
N LEU A 235 3.01 13.89 -5.01
CA LEU A 235 3.07 12.72 -4.13
C LEU A 235 2.45 11.54 -4.86
N GLY A 236 3.19 10.45 -4.93
CA GLY A 236 2.76 9.24 -5.61
C GLY A 236 3.08 7.98 -4.83
N HIS A 237 2.09 7.10 -4.70
CA HIS A 237 2.23 5.76 -4.14
C HIS A 237 1.90 4.70 -5.20
N SER A 238 2.28 3.45 -4.95
CA SER A 238 1.90 2.36 -5.84
C SER A 238 0.55 1.79 -5.47
N TYR A 239 -0.36 1.72 -6.44
CA TYR A 239 -1.63 0.99 -6.36
C TYR A 239 -1.43 -0.52 -6.60
N LEU A 240 -0.21 -0.90 -6.99
CA LEU A 240 0.20 -2.28 -7.22
C LEU A 240 0.93 -2.80 -5.98
N GLY A 241 0.73 -4.07 -5.65
CA GLY A 241 1.37 -4.71 -4.51
C GLY A 241 2.88 -4.91 -4.66
N GLN A 242 3.38 -5.22 -5.86
CA GLN A 242 4.79 -5.54 -6.10
C GLN A 242 5.28 -5.07 -7.48
N VAL A 243 6.61 -4.95 -7.63
CA VAL A 243 7.28 -4.75 -8.92
C VAL A 243 6.88 -5.87 -9.87
N GLY A 244 6.54 -5.60 -11.13
CA GLY A 244 6.17 -6.63 -12.10
C GLY A 244 6.39 -6.16 -13.53
N PRO A 245 6.12 -6.97 -14.56
CA PRO A 245 6.34 -6.60 -15.98
C PRO A 245 5.48 -5.42 -16.45
N LYS A 246 5.98 -4.58 -17.38
CA LYS A 246 5.27 -3.36 -17.81
C LYS A 246 3.87 -3.62 -18.34
N SER A 247 3.70 -4.63 -19.19
CA SER A 247 2.40 -4.99 -19.77
C SER A 247 1.39 -5.37 -18.69
N ALA A 248 1.77 -6.23 -17.76
CA ALA A 248 0.91 -6.66 -16.66
C ALA A 248 0.50 -5.49 -15.76
N ARG A 249 1.43 -4.57 -15.44
CA ARG A 249 1.13 -3.36 -14.67
C ARG A 249 0.13 -2.46 -15.40
N ILE A 250 0.31 -2.21 -16.70
CA ILE A 250 -0.59 -1.36 -17.48
C ILE A 250 -1.97 -1.99 -17.58
N GLN A 251 -2.04 -3.28 -17.94
CA GLN A 251 -3.30 -4.01 -18.05
C GLN A 251 -4.11 -3.92 -16.77
N HIS A 252 -3.51 -4.22 -15.62
CA HIS A 252 -4.20 -4.14 -14.33
C HIS A 252 -4.73 -2.73 -14.03
N LEU A 253 -3.94 -1.69 -14.31
CA LEU A 253 -4.36 -0.31 -14.07
C LEU A 253 -5.50 0.15 -15.00
N GLU A 254 -5.50 -0.32 -16.24
CA GLU A 254 -6.58 -0.05 -17.20
C GLU A 254 -7.87 -0.79 -16.79
N GLU A 255 -7.77 -2.07 -16.45
CA GLU A 255 -8.92 -2.90 -16.06
C GLU A 255 -9.54 -2.45 -14.72
N THR A 256 -8.72 -2.12 -13.73
CA THR A 256 -9.20 -1.79 -12.38
C THR A 256 -9.53 -0.30 -12.23
N TYR A 257 -8.67 0.58 -12.72
CA TYR A 257 -8.75 2.02 -12.45
C TYR A 257 -9.04 2.88 -13.69
N GLY A 258 -9.06 2.29 -14.90
CA GLY A 258 -9.41 2.99 -16.13
C GLY A 258 -8.35 4.00 -16.62
N PHE A 259 -7.07 3.81 -16.30
CA PHE A 259 -6.00 4.69 -16.78
C PHE A 259 -4.70 3.97 -17.14
N THR A 260 -3.97 4.53 -18.10
CA THR A 260 -2.61 4.09 -18.48
C THR A 260 -1.55 4.89 -17.71
N CYS A 261 -0.67 4.20 -16.98
CA CYS A 261 0.39 4.86 -16.21
C CYS A 261 1.50 5.45 -17.09
N THR A 262 1.90 6.69 -16.80
CA THR A 262 2.94 7.44 -17.52
C THR A 262 4.17 7.75 -16.67
N CYS A 263 4.39 7.01 -15.58
CA CYS A 263 5.56 7.21 -14.73
C CYS A 263 6.89 6.93 -15.47
N LYS A 264 8.02 7.32 -14.88
CA LYS A 264 9.36 7.14 -15.48
C LYS A 264 9.68 5.71 -15.92
N PHE A 265 9.05 4.70 -15.31
CA PHE A 265 9.27 3.29 -15.68
C PHE A 265 8.33 2.78 -16.77
N CYS A 266 7.17 3.41 -16.96
CA CYS A 266 6.28 3.10 -18.08
C CYS A 266 6.68 3.84 -19.36
N THR A 267 7.53 4.87 -19.24
CA THR A 267 8.05 5.69 -20.36
C THR A 267 9.46 5.32 -20.79
N LEU A 268 10.05 4.26 -20.22
CA LEU A 268 11.31 3.68 -20.69
C LEU A 268 11.21 3.23 -22.16
N ASN A 269 12.35 3.22 -22.84
CA ASN A 269 12.50 2.60 -24.16
C ASN A 269 12.35 1.06 -24.05
N GLU A 270 12.33 0.37 -25.20
CA GLU A 270 12.12 -1.07 -25.27
C GLU A 270 13.23 -1.88 -24.57
N GLU A 271 14.49 -1.50 -24.76
CA GLU A 271 15.65 -2.19 -24.17
C GLU A 271 15.64 -2.09 -22.64
N ASP A 272 15.48 -0.88 -22.10
CA ASP A 272 15.39 -0.62 -20.66
C ASP A 272 14.15 -1.26 -20.04
N THR A 273 13.02 -1.28 -20.78
CA THR A 273 11.80 -1.99 -20.34
C THR A 273 12.07 -3.48 -20.21
N LYS A 274 12.67 -4.10 -21.23
CA LYS A 274 12.99 -5.53 -21.22
C LYS A 274 13.91 -5.87 -20.05
N GLN A 275 14.98 -5.09 -19.85
CA GLN A 275 15.92 -5.34 -18.76
C GLN A 275 15.28 -5.19 -17.38
N ARG A 276 14.42 -4.17 -17.19
CA ARG A 276 13.69 -3.97 -15.94
C ARG A 276 12.71 -5.10 -15.67
N ASP A 277 12.00 -5.57 -16.70
CA ASP A 277 11.03 -6.66 -16.58
C ASP A 277 11.73 -7.98 -16.24
N GLU A 278 12.94 -8.23 -16.76
CA GLU A 278 13.79 -9.36 -16.34
C GLU A 278 14.13 -9.29 -14.84
N TRP A 279 14.59 -8.14 -14.34
CA TRP A 279 14.86 -7.97 -12.91
C TRP A 279 13.61 -8.10 -12.04
N ALA A 280 12.45 -7.66 -12.54
CA ALA A 280 11.17 -7.81 -11.83
C ALA A 280 10.72 -9.29 -11.78
N GLY A 281 11.02 -10.07 -12.82
CA GLY A 281 10.83 -11.52 -12.82
C GLY A 281 11.75 -12.24 -11.83
N GLU A 282 13.04 -11.90 -11.83
CA GLU A 282 14.01 -12.41 -10.84
C GLU A 282 13.59 -12.07 -9.41
N TRP A 283 13.12 -10.83 -9.18
CA TRP A 283 12.62 -10.39 -7.88
C TRP A 283 11.46 -11.25 -7.40
N HIS A 284 10.42 -11.41 -8.23
CA HIS A 284 9.24 -12.20 -7.85
C HIS A 284 9.59 -13.64 -7.51
N ALA A 285 10.36 -14.31 -8.39
CA ALA A 285 10.75 -15.69 -8.16
C ALA A 285 11.56 -15.84 -6.86
N LEU A 286 12.45 -14.89 -6.57
CA LEU A 286 13.27 -14.92 -5.37
C LEU A 286 12.48 -14.64 -4.09
N VAL A 287 11.55 -13.68 -4.11
CA VAL A 287 10.67 -13.39 -2.97
C VAL A 287 9.72 -14.55 -2.70
N ASP A 288 9.12 -15.14 -3.73
CA ASP A 288 8.21 -16.28 -3.58
C ASP A 288 8.92 -17.52 -3.01
N ASP A 289 10.10 -17.85 -3.54
CA ASP A 289 10.93 -18.94 -3.03
C ASP A 289 11.38 -18.67 -1.57
N PHE A 290 11.78 -17.44 -1.26
CA PHE A 290 12.16 -17.04 0.10
C PHE A 290 11.00 -17.20 1.08
N ASP A 291 9.85 -16.60 0.77
CA ASP A 291 8.69 -16.58 1.66
C ASP A 291 8.08 -17.97 1.85
N THR A 292 8.05 -18.78 0.79
CA THR A 292 7.54 -20.15 0.85
C THR A 292 8.43 -21.04 1.72
N ASN A 293 9.74 -21.05 1.46
CA ASN A 293 10.65 -21.92 2.20
C ASN A 293 10.91 -21.44 3.63
N LEU A 294 10.89 -20.13 3.87
CA LEU A 294 10.99 -19.58 5.22
C LEU A 294 9.78 -19.96 6.06
N ALA A 295 8.56 -19.80 5.53
CA ALA A 295 7.32 -20.18 6.21
C ALA A 295 7.24 -21.68 6.52
N ASN A 296 7.72 -22.53 5.60
CA ASN A 296 7.78 -23.98 5.80
C ASN A 296 8.92 -24.42 6.73
N GLY A 297 9.79 -23.51 7.16
CA GLY A 297 10.96 -23.83 7.97
C GLY A 297 12.02 -24.66 7.25
N THR A 298 11.94 -24.76 5.92
CA THR A 298 12.83 -25.57 5.07
C THR A 298 14.07 -24.81 4.60
N LEU A 299 14.09 -23.48 4.74
CA LEU A 299 15.17 -22.65 4.25
C LEU A 299 16.41 -22.67 5.18
N PRO A 300 17.59 -23.14 4.70
CA PRO A 300 18.82 -23.08 5.48
C PRO A 300 19.22 -21.63 5.81
N GLY A 301 19.80 -21.38 6.98
CA GLY A 301 20.11 -20.02 7.43
C GLY A 301 21.09 -19.26 6.54
N GLN A 302 22.10 -19.95 5.99
CA GLN A 302 23.01 -19.35 5.01
C GLN A 302 22.29 -18.97 3.72
N ASP A 303 21.33 -19.78 3.29
CA ASP A 303 20.60 -19.59 2.04
C ASP A 303 19.62 -18.43 2.19
N ALA A 304 18.90 -18.37 3.32
CA ALA A 304 18.04 -17.24 3.69
C ALA A 304 18.79 -15.91 3.63
N VAL A 305 19.97 -15.82 4.26
CA VAL A 305 20.78 -14.60 4.23
C VAL A 305 21.29 -14.28 2.82
N ARG A 306 21.72 -15.28 2.03
CA ARG A 306 22.13 -15.05 0.64
C ARG A 306 20.98 -14.53 -0.23
N MET A 307 19.78 -15.07 -0.05
CA MET A 307 18.58 -14.63 -0.76
C MET A 307 18.21 -13.20 -0.37
N VAL A 308 18.20 -12.84 0.92
CA VAL A 308 17.96 -11.45 1.35
C VAL A 308 18.98 -10.49 0.74
N ARG A 309 20.26 -10.87 0.69
CA ARG A 309 21.30 -10.05 0.06
C ARG A 309 21.08 -9.90 -1.45
N ALA A 310 20.60 -10.94 -2.14
CA ALA A 310 20.26 -10.89 -3.56
C ALA A 310 19.00 -10.04 -3.82
N MET A 311 17.96 -10.19 -3.00
CA MET A 311 16.76 -9.33 -3.02
C MET A 311 17.16 -7.87 -2.86
N TRP A 312 18.00 -7.52 -1.87
CA TRP A 312 18.45 -6.15 -1.70
C TRP A 312 19.12 -5.55 -2.95
N LYS A 313 20.00 -6.32 -3.59
CA LYS A 313 20.68 -5.89 -4.83
C LYS A 313 19.68 -5.68 -5.97
N LEU A 314 18.67 -6.54 -6.10
CA LEU A 314 17.60 -6.38 -7.08
C LEU A 314 16.72 -5.15 -6.76
N ALA A 315 16.35 -4.93 -5.50
CA ALA A 315 15.61 -3.75 -5.08
C ALA A 315 16.36 -2.45 -5.44
N LEU A 316 17.68 -2.41 -5.29
CA LEU A 316 18.47 -1.25 -5.72
C LEU A 316 18.40 -1.02 -7.23
N LYS A 317 18.54 -2.07 -8.05
CA LYS A 317 18.39 -1.97 -9.52
C LYS A 317 16.99 -1.53 -9.94
N LEU A 318 15.97 -2.02 -9.23
CA LEU A 318 14.56 -1.70 -9.48
C LEU A 318 14.15 -0.34 -8.90
N GLU A 319 15.03 0.32 -8.14
CA GLU A 319 14.73 1.47 -7.28
C GLU A 319 13.57 1.21 -6.30
N TYR A 320 13.33 -0.05 -5.96
CA TYR A 320 12.28 -0.45 -5.02
C TYR A 320 12.71 -0.05 -3.60
N THR A 321 11.85 0.72 -2.94
CA THR A 321 12.15 1.40 -1.66
C THR A 321 11.27 0.92 -0.51
N THR A 322 10.35 0.00 -0.77
CA THR A 322 9.46 -0.59 0.24
C THR A 322 9.94 -1.99 0.63
N GLU A 323 9.54 -2.45 1.82
CA GLU A 323 9.87 -3.77 2.37
C GLU A 323 11.35 -3.98 2.75
N ARG A 324 12.19 -2.95 2.66
CA ARG A 324 13.61 -3.07 3.05
C ARG A 324 13.74 -3.37 4.54
N ALA A 325 12.86 -2.79 5.35
CA ALA A 325 12.78 -3.05 6.77
C ALA A 325 12.50 -4.53 7.07
N ARG A 326 11.44 -5.08 6.44
CA ARG A 326 11.02 -6.49 6.56
C ARG A 326 12.15 -7.45 6.22
N PHE A 327 12.76 -7.33 5.04
CA PHE A 327 13.81 -8.28 4.64
C PHE A 327 15.05 -8.19 5.54
N SER A 328 15.40 -6.99 6.00
CA SER A 328 16.49 -6.81 6.97
C SER A 328 16.18 -7.50 8.29
N GLU A 329 14.94 -7.39 8.76
CA GLU A 329 14.50 -8.04 9.97
C GLU A 329 14.57 -9.57 9.83
N GLU A 330 14.05 -10.13 8.74
CA GLU A 330 14.05 -11.59 8.52
C GLU A 330 15.47 -12.16 8.56
N ALA A 331 16.44 -11.50 7.91
CA ALA A 331 17.85 -11.88 8.02
C ALA A 331 18.39 -11.77 9.46
N GLY A 332 17.96 -10.74 10.20
CA GLY A 332 18.28 -10.57 11.61
C GLY A 332 17.73 -11.69 12.49
N LEU A 333 16.46 -12.07 12.30
CA LEU A 333 15.80 -13.16 13.02
C LEU A 333 16.43 -14.52 12.70
N VAL A 334 16.81 -14.76 11.44
CA VAL A 334 17.57 -15.96 11.04
C VAL A 334 18.92 -15.99 11.76
N ALA A 335 19.66 -14.88 11.81
CA ALA A 335 20.93 -14.82 12.53
C ALA A 335 20.77 -15.04 14.04
N LEU A 336 19.71 -14.49 14.66
CA LEU A 336 19.36 -14.78 16.05
C LEU A 336 19.10 -16.27 16.27
N ALA A 337 18.36 -16.91 15.38
CA ALA A 337 18.05 -18.35 15.46
C ALA A 337 19.31 -19.22 15.51
N HIS A 338 20.36 -18.83 14.76
CA HIS A 338 21.65 -19.51 14.72
C HIS A 338 22.65 -19.04 15.80
N GLY A 339 22.22 -18.18 16.73
CA GLY A 339 23.07 -17.65 17.80
C GLY A 339 24.15 -16.67 17.33
N ASP A 340 24.06 -16.16 16.10
CA ASP A 340 24.99 -15.17 15.55
C ASP A 340 24.54 -13.75 15.93
N ALA A 341 24.75 -13.40 17.20
CA ALA A 341 24.39 -12.08 17.72
C ALA A 341 25.04 -10.92 16.95
N LYS A 342 26.24 -11.13 16.39
CA LYS A 342 26.97 -10.08 15.67
C LYS A 342 26.26 -9.70 14.38
N SER A 343 25.95 -10.69 13.54
CA SER A 343 25.24 -10.46 12.28
C SER A 343 23.79 -10.04 12.51
N ALA A 344 23.13 -10.61 13.51
CA ALA A 344 21.79 -10.22 13.92
C ALA A 344 21.69 -8.73 14.23
N VAL A 345 22.58 -8.20 15.08
CA VAL A 345 22.58 -6.77 15.44
C VAL A 345 22.78 -5.87 14.23
N GLN A 346 23.61 -6.28 13.25
CA GLN A 346 23.82 -5.49 12.04
C GLN A 346 22.55 -5.41 11.18
N TRP A 347 21.92 -6.56 10.93
CA TRP A 347 20.67 -6.65 10.18
C TRP A 347 19.51 -5.93 10.86
N LEU A 348 19.35 -6.09 12.17
CA LEU A 348 18.26 -5.46 12.92
C LEU A 348 18.44 -3.94 13.07
N LYS A 349 19.68 -3.42 13.07
CA LYS A 349 19.92 -1.98 12.96
C LYS A 349 19.53 -1.42 11.59
N LEU A 350 19.74 -2.20 10.53
CA LEU A 350 19.27 -1.84 9.20
C LEU A 350 17.74 -1.83 9.17
N ALA A 351 17.10 -2.85 9.77
CA ALA A 351 15.65 -2.91 9.91
C ALA A 351 15.08 -1.71 10.67
N ASP A 352 15.66 -1.33 11.82
CA ASP A 352 15.26 -0.15 12.62
C ASP A 352 15.28 1.14 11.78
N LYS A 353 16.37 1.35 11.03
CA LYS A 353 16.49 2.48 10.11
C LYS A 353 15.34 2.51 9.09
N TYR A 354 15.06 1.39 8.44
CA TYR A 354 14.06 1.37 7.36
C TYR A 354 12.63 1.34 7.89
N TYR A 355 12.33 0.71 9.03
CA TYR A 355 11.02 0.86 9.68
C TYR A 355 10.76 2.31 10.07
N THR A 356 11.78 3.00 10.60
CA THR A 356 11.68 4.43 10.89
C THR A 356 11.30 5.26 9.66
N ILE A 357 11.80 4.89 8.48
CA ILE A 357 11.51 5.58 7.21
C ILE A 357 10.14 5.19 6.64
N GLU A 358 9.83 3.90 6.63
CA GLU A 358 8.69 3.33 5.90
C GLU A 358 7.38 3.44 6.70
N VAL A 359 7.43 3.30 8.03
CA VAL A 359 6.24 3.22 8.89
C VAL A 359 6.32 4.09 10.16
N GLY A 360 7.44 4.78 10.37
CA GLY A 360 7.69 5.68 11.49
C GLY A 360 8.47 5.06 12.66
N ALA A 361 9.25 5.88 13.36
CA ALA A 361 10.07 5.46 14.51
C ALA A 361 9.23 5.01 15.72
N ASP A 362 7.98 5.46 15.79
CA ASP A 362 6.99 5.15 16.83
C ASP A 362 6.10 3.95 16.47
N SER A 363 6.45 3.20 15.41
CA SER A 363 5.74 1.97 15.08
C SER A 363 6.16 0.82 15.99
N VAL A 364 5.24 -0.12 16.20
CA VAL A 364 5.50 -1.36 16.96
C VAL A 364 6.66 -2.14 16.34
N ASP A 365 6.77 -2.15 15.01
CA ASP A 365 7.87 -2.82 14.31
C ASP A 365 9.22 -2.17 14.58
N ALA A 366 9.30 -0.83 14.50
CA ALA A 366 10.52 -0.08 14.79
C ALA A 366 10.96 -0.27 16.24
N GLU A 367 10.02 -0.22 17.19
CA GLU A 367 10.30 -0.47 18.61
C GLU A 367 10.82 -1.90 18.83
N ARG A 368 10.14 -2.90 18.27
CA ARG A 368 10.49 -4.32 18.40
C ARG A 368 11.89 -4.62 17.88
N VAL A 369 12.24 -4.19 16.66
CA VAL A 369 13.60 -4.43 16.14
C VAL A 369 14.66 -3.64 16.93
N ARG A 370 14.29 -2.47 17.47
CA ARG A 370 15.14 -1.66 18.34
C ARG A 370 15.47 -2.37 19.65
N GLU A 371 14.49 -3.03 20.26
CA GLU A 371 14.71 -3.86 21.45
C GLU A 371 15.61 -5.06 21.14
N LEU A 372 15.38 -5.74 20.00
CA LEU A 372 16.12 -6.93 19.59
C LEU A 372 17.59 -6.61 19.30
N HIS A 373 17.92 -5.48 18.66
CA HIS A 373 19.33 -5.15 18.39
C HIS A 373 20.08 -4.60 19.60
N HIS A 374 19.37 -4.08 20.62
CA HIS A 374 19.98 -3.75 21.91
C HIS A 374 20.24 -4.98 22.79
N ASN A 375 19.33 -5.97 22.74
CA ASN A 375 19.39 -7.17 23.60
C ASN A 375 19.13 -8.46 22.79
N PRO A 376 20.01 -8.85 21.86
CA PRO A 376 19.77 -9.97 20.94
C PRO A 376 19.55 -11.31 21.65
N THR A 377 20.17 -11.52 22.82
CA THR A 377 20.03 -12.77 23.59
C THR A 377 18.68 -12.91 24.29
N LYS A 378 17.85 -11.85 24.31
CA LYS A 378 16.47 -11.91 24.83
C LYS A 378 15.45 -12.31 23.77
N ALA A 379 15.87 -12.42 22.51
CA ALA A 379 15.00 -12.88 21.44
C ALA A 379 14.55 -14.31 21.72
N ASP A 380 13.26 -14.59 21.50
CA ASP A 380 12.66 -15.87 21.81
C ASP A 380 13.24 -17.04 21.03
N ASN A 381 13.71 -16.76 19.82
CA ASN A 381 14.34 -17.74 18.95
C ASN A 381 15.87 -17.79 19.12
N PHE A 382 16.47 -17.05 20.06
CA PHE A 382 17.93 -16.96 20.16
C PHE A 382 18.57 -18.35 20.37
N ALA A 383 19.52 -18.71 19.48
CA ALA A 383 20.22 -20.00 19.49
C ALA A 383 19.30 -21.23 19.49
N SER A 384 18.11 -21.12 18.88
CA SER A 384 17.15 -22.22 18.72
C SER A 384 17.50 -23.22 17.62
N LYS A 385 18.43 -22.87 16.72
CA LYS A 385 18.95 -23.72 15.64
C LYS A 385 20.45 -24.00 15.86
N GLU A 386 20.99 -24.88 15.04
CA GLU A 386 22.43 -25.16 15.01
C GLU A 386 23.25 -23.87 14.87
N ARG A 387 24.43 -23.82 15.49
CA ARG A 387 25.22 -22.59 15.49
C ARG A 387 25.86 -22.35 14.13
N LEU A 388 25.63 -21.18 13.55
CA LEU A 388 26.27 -20.72 12.32
C LEU A 388 26.88 -19.33 12.51
N THR A 389 27.83 -18.96 11.66
CA THR A 389 28.24 -17.57 11.45
C THR A 389 27.71 -17.16 10.09
N LEU A 390 26.82 -16.18 10.06
CA LEU A 390 26.15 -15.71 8.86
C LEU A 390 26.77 -14.40 8.37
N GLU A 391 26.45 -14.02 7.14
CA GLU A 391 26.91 -12.75 6.58
C GLU A 391 26.02 -11.59 7.05
N GLY A 392 26.62 -10.46 7.37
CA GLY A 392 25.90 -9.22 7.68
C GLY A 392 25.39 -8.48 6.43
N PRO A 393 24.64 -7.38 6.61
CA PRO A 393 24.31 -6.47 5.52
C PRO A 393 25.55 -5.75 4.99
N ASP A 394 25.53 -5.34 3.73
CA ASP A 394 26.55 -4.45 3.20
C ASP A 394 26.47 -3.06 3.84
N LYS A 395 27.62 -2.48 4.17
CA LYS A 395 27.67 -1.17 4.85
C LYS A 395 27.01 -0.05 4.04
N ALA A 396 27.11 -0.10 2.71
CA ALA A 396 26.50 0.90 1.82
C ALA A 396 24.96 0.93 1.91
N TRP A 397 24.33 -0.13 2.40
CA TRP A 397 22.87 -0.21 2.51
C TRP A 397 22.30 0.67 3.62
N PHE A 398 23.16 1.07 4.57
CA PHE A 398 22.82 2.07 5.57
C PHE A 398 22.75 3.47 4.97
N ASP A 399 23.21 3.72 3.75
CA ASP A 399 23.15 5.04 3.10
C ASP A 399 22.24 5.05 1.86
N SER A 400 21.74 3.88 1.44
CA SER A 400 20.93 3.69 0.22
C SER A 400 19.46 4.08 0.34
#